data_AF-F0LKY2-F1
#
_entry.id   AF-F0LKY2-F1
#
_cell.length_a   1.000
_cell.length_b   1.000
_cell.length_c   1.000
_cell.angle_alpha   90.00
_cell.angle_beta   90.00
_cell.angle_gamma   90.00
#
_symmetry.space_group_name_H-M   'P 1'
#
loop_
_entity.id
_entity.type
_entity.pdbx_description
1 polymer ?
#
loop_
_entity_poly.entity_id
_entity_poly.type
_entity_poly.pdbx_seq_one_letter_code
_entity_poly.pdbx_strand_id
1 'polypeptide(L)' 'MKFLADENIPLKVVKKLREEGFDIISITELNPGISDEKVAEISQNEDRVLVTFFF' A
#
# COMPACT_ATOMS: atom_id res chain seq x y z
N MET A 1 8.46 -4.17 -9.95
CA MET A 1 7.33 -4.68 -9.14
C MET A 1 6.75 -3.50 -8.40
N LYS A 2 5.43 -3.36 -8.40
CA LYS A 2 4.74 -2.25 -7.73
C LYS A 2 4.10 -2.75 -6.45
N PHE A 3 4.07 -1.90 -5.43
CA PHE A 3 3.52 -2.24 -4.13
C PHE A 3 2.40 -1.28 -3.74
N LEU A 4 1.43 -1.81 -3.02
CA LEU A 4 0.38 -1.06 -2.34
C LEU A 4 0.48 -1.38 -0.85
N ALA A 5 0.83 -0.39 -0.04
CA ALA A 5 0.85 -0.51 1.40
C ALA A 5 -0.56 -0.22 1.95
N ASP A 6 -1.09 -1.17 2.69
CA ASP A 6 -2.34 -1.04 3.43
C ASP A 6 -2.22 0.00 4.57
N GLU A 7 -3.34 0.40 5.17
CA GLU A 7 -3.40 1.42 6.22
C GLU A 7 -2.62 1.05 7.48
N ASN A 8 -2.51 -0.25 7.75
CA ASN A 8 -1.78 -0.77 8.89
C ASN A 8 -0.25 -0.67 8.73
N ILE A 9 0.25 -0.31 7.55
CA ILE A 9 1.69 -0.17 7.29
C ILE A 9 2.17 1.22 7.71
N PRO A 10 3.15 1.33 8.64
CA PRO A 10 3.65 2.63 9.07
C PRO A 10 4.25 3.44 7.92
N LEU A 11 3.86 4.72 7.79
CA LEU A 11 4.38 5.63 6.75
C LEU A 11 5.92 5.77 6.76
N LYS A 12 6.57 5.58 7.91
CA LYS A 12 8.03 5.57 8.00
C LYS A 12 8.65 4.44 7.17
N VAL A 13 8.00 3.28 7.11
CA VAL A 13 8.42 2.14 6.28
C VAL A 13 8.22 2.47 4.81
N VAL A 14 7.04 2.99 4.44
CA VAL A 14 6.73 3.42 3.07
C VAL A 14 7.76 4.43 2.56
N LYS A 15 8.07 5.46 3.38
CA LYS A 15 9.07 6.47 3.05
C LYS A 15 10.45 5.87 2.83
N LYS A 16 10.90 4.99 3.74
CA LYS A 16 12.20 4.32 3.60
C LYS A 16 12.27 3.47 2.33
N LEU A 17 11.20 2.74 2.00
CA LEU A 17 11.14 1.95 0.77
C LEU A 17 11.18 2.83 -0.49
N ARG A 18 10.51 3.99 -0.49
CA ARG A 18 10.65 4.96 -1.60
C ARG A 18 12.07 5.48 -1.75
N GLU A 19 12.74 5.79 -0.64
CA GLU A 19 14.15 6.25 -0.64
C GLU A 19 15.11 5.20 -1.21
N GLU A 20 14.81 3.90 -1.04
CA GLU A 20 15.56 2.79 -1.62
C GLU A 20 15.16 2.49 -3.09
N GLY A 21 14.23 3.26 -3.68
CA GLY A 21 13.84 3.17 -5.08
C GLY A 21 12.70 2.19 -5.39
N PHE A 22 11.97 1.71 -4.38
CA PHE A 22 10.78 0.87 -4.60
C PHE A 22 9.57 1.71 -5.07
N ASP A 23 8.84 1.20 -6.07
CA ASP A 23 7.53 1.74 -6.46
C ASP A 23 6.48 1.29 -5.44
N ILE A 24 6.23 2.11 -4.43
CA ILE A 24 5.25 1.85 -3.37
C ILE A 24 4.35 3.06 -3.13
N ILE A 25 3.05 2.83 -3.12
CA ILE A 25 2.01 3.80 -2.72
C ILE A 25 1.35 3.33 -1.41
N SER A 26 0.75 4.25 -0.65
CA SER A 26 0.11 3.96 0.64
C SER A 26 -1.36 4.34 0.61
N ILE A 27 -2.22 3.44 1.07
CA ILE A 27 -3.66 3.74 1.24
C ILE A 27 -3.87 4.89 2.23
N THR A 28 -3.08 4.95 3.31
CA THR A 28 -3.13 6.04 4.30
C THR A 28 -2.92 7.42 3.66
N GLU A 29 -2.10 7.53 2.62
CA GLU A 29 -1.83 8.80 1.92
C GLU A 29 -2.87 9.11 0.82
N LEU A 30 -3.51 8.07 0.26
CA LEU A 30 -4.41 8.21 -0.88
C LEU A 30 -5.88 8.38 -0.46
N ASN A 31 -6.37 7.50 0.40
CA ASN A 31 -7.77 7.45 0.80
C ASN A 31 -7.92 6.65 2.12
N PRO A 32 -7.73 7.28 3.27
CA PRO A 32 -7.82 6.60 4.56
C PRO A 32 -9.26 6.13 4.87
N GLY A 33 -9.40 4.96 5.49
CA GLY A 33 -10.68 4.34 5.84
C GLY A 33 -11.41 3.69 4.66
N ILE A 34 -10.72 3.43 3.56
CA ILE A 34 -11.24 2.68 2.42
C ILE A 34 -11.47 1.20 2.81
N SER A 35 -12.48 0.54 2.23
CA SER A 35 -12.77 -0.86 2.58
C SER A 35 -11.72 -1.81 2.03
N ASP A 36 -11.52 -2.94 2.72
CA ASP A 36 -10.56 -4.00 2.34
C ASP A 36 -10.81 -4.50 0.91
N GLU A 37 -12.08 -4.64 0.50
CA GLU A 37 -12.43 -5.05 -0.86
C GLU A 37 -11.94 -4.04 -1.90
N LYS A 38 -12.00 -2.75 -1.57
CA LYS A 38 -11.56 -1.70 -2.48
C LYS A 38 -10.04 -1.57 -2.49
N VAL A 39 -9.35 -1.81 -1.36
CA VAL A 39 -7.88 -1.96 -1.34
C VAL A 39 -7.46 -3.12 -2.26
N ALA A 40 -8.13 -4.27 -2.16
CA ALA A 40 -7.86 -5.41 -3.02
C ALA A 40 -8.13 -5.09 -4.49
N GLU A 41 -9.23 -4.40 -4.81
CA GLU A 41 -9.56 -3.97 -6.17
C GLU A 41 -8.48 -3.04 -6.76
N ILE A 42 -7.98 -2.08 -5.97
CA ILE A 42 -6.87 -1.20 -6.39
C ILE A 42 -5.62 -2.03 -6.68
N SER A 43 -5.27 -2.97 -5.80
CA SER A 43 -4.09 -3.81 -5.99
C SER A 43 -4.16 -4.62 -7.29
N GLN A 44 -5.33 -5.18 -7.61
CA GLN A 44 -5.55 -5.95 -8.83
C GLN A 44 -5.56 -5.07 -10.09
N ASN A 45 -6.30 -3.95 -10.05
CA ASN A 45 -6.43 -3.06 -11.21
C ASN A 45 -5.11 -2.37 -11.57
N GLU A 46 -4.25 -2.09 -10.59
CA GLU A 46 -2.96 -1.43 -10.81
C GLU A 46 -1.77 -2.38 -10.96
N ASP A 47 -2.01 -3.69 -10.88
CA ASP A 47 -0.99 -4.75 -10.88
C ASP A 47 0.07 -4.52 -9.79
N ARG A 48 -0.41 -4.33 -8.55
CA ARG A 48 0.40 -4.08 -7.36
C ARG A 48 0.32 -5.25 -6.38
N VAL A 49 1.47 -5.58 -5.79
CA VAL A 49 1.54 -6.48 -4.64
C VAL A 49 1.01 -5.74 -3.41
N LEU A 50 -0.09 -6.22 -2.84
CA LEU A 50 -0.62 -5.72 -1.58
C LEU A 50 0.28 -6.15 -0.41
N VAL A 51 0.73 -5.18 0.40
CA VAL A 51 1.50 -5.39 1.61
C VAL A 51 0.63 -4.98 2.79
N THR A 52 0.27 -5.96 3.63
CA THR A 52 -0.59 -5.78 4.80
C THR A 52 -0.12 -6.69 5.94
N PHE A 53 -0.56 -6.40 7.16
CA PHE A 53 -0.38 -7.28 8.33
C PHE A 53 -1.64 -8.10 8.59
N PHE A 54 -1.45 -9.38 8.95
CA PHE A 54 -2.49 -10.20 9.54
C PHE A 54 -2.44 -10.05 11.07
N PHE A 55 -3.58 -9.81 11.70
CA PHE A 55 -3.77 -9.99 13.14
C PHE A 55 -4.25 -11.40 13.44
#